data_AF-A0A920ATI1-F1
#
_entry.id   AF-A0A920ATI1-F1
#
_cell.length_a   1.000
_cell.length_b   1.000
_cell.length_c   1.000
_cell.angle_alpha   90.00
_cell.angle_beta   90.00
_cell.angle_gamma   90.00
#
_symmetry.space_group_name_H-M   'P 1'
#
loop_
_entity.id
_entity.type
_entity.pdbx_description
1 polymer ?
#
loop_
_entity_poly.entity_id
_entity_poly.type
_entity_poly.pdbx_seq_one_letter_code
_entity_poly.pdbx_strand_id
1 'polypeptide(L)' 'MIEPFTRKKILDVGCGGGILAEALSELGAEVTGIDASEQTIGVALSHSKK' A
#
# COMPACT_ATOMS: atom_id res chain seq x y z
N MET A 1 -6.38 -4.96 19.18
CA MET A 1 -6.39 -4.58 17.75
C MET A 1 -6.17 -5.87 16.96
N ILE A 2 -6.99 -6.16 15.96
CA ILE A 2 -6.86 -7.39 15.15
C ILE A 2 -6.09 -7.01 13.89
N GLU A 3 -5.03 -7.74 13.57
CA GLU A 3 -4.25 -7.58 12.32
C GLU A 3 -4.55 -8.76 11.38
N PRO A 4 -5.67 -8.72 10.64
CA PRO A 4 -6.16 -9.85 9.85
C PRO A 4 -5.20 -10.26 8.72
N PHE A 5 -4.29 -9.38 8.31
CA PHE A 5 -3.36 -9.60 7.22
C PHE A 5 -1.92 -9.82 7.68
N THR A 6 -1.70 -10.08 8.97
CA THR A 6 -0.39 -10.44 9.52
C THR A 6 0.34 -11.46 8.62
N ARG A 7 1.54 -11.09 8.15
CA ARG A 7 2.41 -11.91 7.26
C ARG A 7 1.81 -12.23 5.88
N LYS A 8 0.78 -11.52 5.43
CA LYS A 8 0.30 -11.61 4.05
C LYS A 8 1.08 -10.66 3.18
N LYS A 9 1.54 -11.15 2.02
CA LYS A 9 2.12 -10.33 0.96
C LYS A 9 1.01 -9.98 -0.03
N ILE A 10 0.79 -8.71 -0.29
CA ILE A 10 -0.26 -8.22 -1.19
C ILE A 10 0.37 -7.38 -2.30
N LEU A 11 -0.12 -7.57 -3.53
CA LEU A 11 0.18 -6.70 -4.67
C LEU A 11 -1.05 -5.85 -4.96
N ASP A 12 -0.89 -4.53 -4.89
CA ASP A 12 -1.91 -3.54 -5.26
C ASP A 12 -1.62 -2.99 -6.66
N VAL A 13 -2.44 -3.37 -7.64
CA VAL A 13 -2.23 -3.04 -9.07
C VAL A 13 -3.06 -1.82 -9.44
N GLY A 14 -2.40 -0.76 -9.90
CA GLY A 14 -3.04 0.55 -10.08
C GLY A 14 -3.23 1.24 -8.73
N CYS A 15 -2.21 1.22 -7.87
CA CYS A 15 -2.30 1.68 -6.49
C CYS A 15 -2.60 3.18 -6.36
N GLY A 16 -2.48 3.96 -7.44
CA GLY A 16 -2.76 5.38 -7.46
C GLY A 16 -1.95 6.11 -6.38
N GLY A 17 -2.65 6.86 -5.52
CA GLY A 17 -2.03 7.58 -4.40
C GLY A 17 -1.68 6.74 -3.17
N GLY A 18 -1.89 5.42 -3.18
CA GLY A 18 -1.43 4.51 -2.11
C GLY A 18 -2.35 4.36 -0.89
N ILE A 19 -3.57 4.90 -0.91
CA ILE A 19 -4.52 4.85 0.23
C ILE A 19 -4.87 3.41 0.64
N LEU A 20 -5.14 2.54 -0.34
CA LEU A 20 -5.47 1.14 -0.05
C LEU A 20 -4.25 0.41 0.52
N ALA A 21 -3.07 0.64 -0.05
CA ALA A 21 -1.82 0.06 0.43
C ALA A 21 -1.50 0.46 1.89
N GLU A 22 -1.73 1.73 2.28
CA GLU A 22 -1.60 2.20 3.66
C GLU A 22 -2.54 1.44 4.59
N ALA A 23 -3.85 1.39 4.28
CA ALA A 23 -4.83 0.70 5.11
C ALA A 23 -4.52 -0.81 5.28
N LEU A 24 -4.06 -1.47 4.22
CA LEU A 24 -3.67 -2.89 4.28
C LEU A 24 -2.40 -3.08 5.12
N SER A 25 -1.44 -2.16 5.03
CA SER A 25 -0.24 -2.16 5.87
C SER A 25 -0.58 -1.98 7.36
N GLU A 26 -1.48 -1.05 7.69
CA GLU A 26 -1.99 -0.85 9.07
C GLU A 26 -2.70 -2.09 9.63
N LEU A 27 -3.25 -2.94 8.77
CA LEU A 27 -3.88 -4.22 9.12
C LEU A 27 -2.88 -5.41 9.16
N GLY A 28 -1.58 -5.14 9.06
CA GLY A 28 -0.49 -6.11 9.24
C GLY A 28 0.03 -6.76 7.94
N ALA A 29 -0.40 -6.28 6.77
CA ALA A 29 0.09 -6.80 5.48
C ALA A 29 1.45 -6.21 5.08
N GLU A 30 2.21 -6.97 4.29
CA GLU A 30 3.34 -6.46 3.51
C GLU A 30 2.84 -6.16 2.10
N VAL A 31 2.68 -4.88 1.76
CA VAL A 31 2.06 -4.46 0.49
C VAL A 31 3.12 -3.94 -0.47
N THR A 32 3.06 -4.39 -1.73
CA THR A 32 3.77 -3.78 -2.86
C THR A 32 2.75 -3.13 -3.77
N GLY A 33 2.86 -1.81 -4.00
CA GLY A 33 2.02 -1.08 -4.94
C GLY A 33 2.72 -0.90 -6.29
N ILE A 34 1.97 -1.03 -7.39
CA ILE A 34 2.43 -0.68 -8.74
C ILE A 34 1.42 0.25 -9.42
N ASP A 35 1.90 1.24 -10.16
CA ASP A 35 1.09 2.12 -10.98
C ASP A 35 1.88 2.54 -12.22
N ALA A 36 1.19 2.84 -13.31
CA ALA A 36 1.81 3.30 -14.55
C ALA A 36 2.12 4.81 -14.52
N SER A 37 1.42 5.58 -13.67
CA SER A 37 1.66 7.01 -13.51
C SER A 37 2.76 7.27 -12.49
N GLU A 38 3.88 7.83 -12.96
CA GLU A 38 4.96 8.29 -12.08
C GLU A 38 4.48 9.39 -11.12
N GLN A 39 3.51 10.22 -11.55
CA GLN A 39 2.94 11.27 -10.70
C GLN A 39 2.22 10.68 -9.48
N THR A 40 1.42 9.63 -9.67
CA THR A 40 0.69 9.00 -8.56
C THR A 40 1.61 8.18 -7.67
N ILE A 41 2.64 7.53 -8.21
CA ILE A 41 3.71 6.88 -7.43
C ILE A 41 4.38 7.86 -6.47
N GLY A 42 4.65 9.10 -6.90
CA GLY A 42 5.17 10.15 -6.02
C GLY A 42 4.29 10.41 -4.80
N VAL A 43 2.96 10.40 -4.98
CA VAL A 43 1.99 10.51 -3.89
C VAL A 43 1.96 9.24 -3.03
N ALA A 44 1.93 8.05 -3.64
CA ALA A 44 1.92 6.77 -2.92
C ALA A 44 3.12 6.61 -1.98
N LEU A 45 4.30 7.09 -2.38
CA LEU A 45 5.49 7.07 -1.53
C LEU A 45 5.36 7.92 -0.27
N SER A 46 4.51 8.95 -0.27
CA SER A 46 4.22 9.75 0.93
C SER A 46 3.38 8.96 1.95
N HIS A 47 2.48 8.09 1.47
CA HIS A 47 1.67 7.19 2.29
C HIS A 47 2.47 5.97 2.77
N SER A 48 3.53 5.58 2.06
CA SER A 48 4.40 4.44 2.42
C SER A 48 5.40 4.72 3.56
N LYS A 49 5.53 5.97 4.04
CA LYS A 49 6.59 6.40 4.98
C LYS A 49 6.21 6.39 6.47
N LYS A 50 5.17 5.66 6.87
CA LYS A 50 4.80 5.48 8.28
C LYS A 50 5.12 4.08 8.77
#